data_AF-A0A7V9UE85-F1
#
_entry.id   AF-A0A7V9UE85-F1
#
_cell.length_a   1.000
_cell.length_b   1.000
_cell.length_c   1.000
_cell.angle_alpha   90.00
_cell.angle_beta   90.00
_cell.angle_gamma   90.00
#
_symmetry.space_group_name_H-M   'P 1'
#
loop_
_entity.id
_entity.type
_entity.pdbx_description
1 polymer ?
#
loop_
_entity_poly.entity_id
_entity_poly.type
_entity_poly.pdbx_seq_one_letter_code
_entity_poly.pdbx_strand_id
1 'polypeptide(L)' 'MVIHRDRESDALWAETPQLPGCFAVGETLGELIESLEEAVRLYIDDPDGPDLYVPDRIDSLQYYTLGADGTPTLRN' A
#
# COMPACT_ATOMS: atom_id res chain seq x y z
N MET A 1 -0.44 -3.24 -3.36
CA MET A 1 -0.37 -2.48 -2.09
C MET A 1 -0.45 -3.44 -0.93
N VAL A 2 0.34 -3.21 0.12
CA VAL A 2 0.35 -3.97 1.37
C VAL A 2 0.07 -2.99 2.50
N ILE A 3 -0.89 -3.31 3.39
CA ILE A 3 -1.22 -2.51 4.57
C ILE A 3 -0.66 -3.19 5.80
N HIS A 4 -0.03 -2.39 6.65
CA HIS A 4 0.51 -2.78 7.94
C HIS A 4 -0.22 -1.99 9.04
N ARG A 5 -0.36 -2.61 10.21
CA ARG A 5 -0.89 -1.96 11.41
C ARG A 5 0.17 -2.01 12.49
N ASP A 6 0.51 -0.85 13.03
CA ASP A 6 1.37 -0.75 14.20
C ASP A 6 0.60 -1.17 15.45
N ARG A 7 1.18 -2.07 16.26
CA ARG A 7 0.50 -2.58 17.46
C ARG A 7 0.60 -1.65 18.66
N GLU A 8 1.55 -0.71 18.66
CA GLU A 8 1.78 0.20 19.79
C GLU A 8 0.94 1.48 19.65
N SER A 9 0.81 1.98 18.41
CA SER A 9 0.17 3.26 18.11
C SER A 9 -1.21 3.13 17.44
N ASP A 10 -1.64 1.91 17.09
CA ASP A 10 -2.81 1.60 16.22
C ASP A 10 -2.78 2.30 14.84
N ALA A 11 -1.66 2.93 14.49
CA ALA A 11 -1.46 3.62 13.23
C ALA A 11 -1.40 2.62 12.06
N LEU A 12 -1.93 3.02 10.91
CA LEU A 12 -1.83 2.25 9.68
C LEU A 12 -0.77 2.87 8.77
N TRP A 13 -0.04 2.01 8.07
CA TRP A 13 0.83 2.43 6.99
C TRP A 13 0.75 1.47 5.83
N ALA A 14 0.98 1.96 4.63
CA ALA A 14 0.92 1.18 3.40
C ALA A 14 2.16 1.42 2.56
N GLU A 15 2.57 0.35 1.90
CA GLU A 15 3.57 0.39 0.83
C GLU A 15 2.97 -0.16 -0.46
N THR A 16 3.50 0.32 -1.59
CA THR A 16 3.13 -0.20 -2.90
C THR A 16 4.34 -0.85 -3.54
N PRO A 17 4.47 -2.20 -3.50
CA PRO A 17 5.65 -2.88 -4.06
C PRO A 17 5.87 -2.63 -5.57
N GLN A 18 4.80 -2.29 -6.29
CA GLN A 18 4.86 -1.90 -7.70
C GLN A 18 5.42 -0.48 -7.92
N LEU A 19 5.42 0.34 -6.88
CA LEU A 19 5.89 1.72 -6.83
C LEU A 19 6.96 1.83 -5.73
N PRO A 20 8.17 1.27 -5.94
CA PRO A 20 9.21 1.30 -4.92
C PRO A 20 9.51 2.74 -4.49
N GLY A 21 9.45 3.00 -3.19
CA GLY A 21 9.58 4.35 -2.62
C GLY A 21 8.24 5.03 -2.29
N CYS A 22 7.11 4.48 -2.73
CA CYS A 22 5.78 5.02 -2.44
C CYS A 22 5.19 4.43 -1.15
N PHE A 23 5.09 5.26 -0.12
CA PHE A 23 4.56 4.91 1.20
C PHE A 23 3.53 5.95 1.65
N ALA A 24 2.55 5.52 2.44
CA ALA A 24 1.59 6.40 3.08
C ALA A 24 1.28 5.93 4.51
N VAL A 25 0.85 6.84 5.37
CA VAL A 25 0.43 6.61 6.76
C VAL A 25 -0.93 7.24 6.96
N GLY A 26 -1.77 6.64 7.80
CA GLY A 26 -3.06 7.20 8.21
C GLY A 26 -3.56 6.59 9.52
N GLU A 27 -4.39 7.33 10.25
CA GLU A 27 -4.98 6.85 11.50
C GLU A 27 -6.17 5.92 11.22
N THR A 28 -6.84 6.12 10.09
CA THR A 28 -7.92 5.24 9.61
C THR A 28 -7.60 4.69 8.23
N LEU A 29 -8.32 3.62 7.83
CA LEU A 29 -8.18 3.07 6.49
C LEU A 29 -8.54 4.08 5.40
N GLY A 30 -9.52 4.96 5.65
CA GLY A 30 -9.90 6.02 4.73
C GLY A 30 -8.76 7.01 4.50
N GLU A 31 -8.22 7.57 5.58
CA GLU A 31 -7.11 8.53 5.50
C GLU A 31 -5.84 7.93 4.88
N LEU A 32 -5.57 6.65 5.18
CA LEU A 32 -4.46 5.94 4.58
C LEU A 32 -4.62 5.83 3.05
N ILE A 33 -5.82 5.51 2.58
CA ILE A 33 -6.13 5.41 1.15
C ILE A 33 -6.02 6.78 0.49
N GLU A 34 -6.59 7.83 1.09
CA GLU A 34 -6.52 9.19 0.56
C GLU A 34 -5.07 9.67 0.43
N SER A 35 -4.26 9.46 1.47
CA SER A 35 -2.84 9.81 1.48
C SER A 35 -2.05 9.00 0.44
N LEU A 36 -2.39 7.73 0.26
CA LEU A 36 -1.76 6.88 -0.74
C LEU A 36 -2.13 7.29 -2.15
N GLU A 37 -3.39 7.64 -2.43
CA GLU A 37 -3.80 8.13 -3.75
C GLU A 37 -3.00 9.37 -4.17
N GLU A 38 -2.77 10.30 -3.24
CA GLU A 38 -1.95 11.49 -3.49
C GLU A 38 -0.47 11.11 -3.75
N ALA A 39 0.09 10.21 -2.96
CA ALA A 39 1.46 9.74 -3.15
C ALA A 39 1.65 9.04 -4.51
N VAL A 40 0.67 8.23 -4.94
CA VAL A 40 0.67 7.56 -6.24
C VAL A 40 0.56 8.56 -7.39
N ARG A 41 -0.33 9.56 -7.27
CA ARG A 41 -0.46 10.62 -8.28
C ARG A 41 0.85 11.36 -8.48
N LEU A 42 1.51 11.76 -7.39
CA LEU A 42 2.82 12.41 -7.44
C LEU A 42 3.89 11.53 -8.08
N TYR A 43 3.89 10.23 -7.77
CA TYR A 43 4.86 9.29 -8.33
C TYR A 43 4.72 9.11 -9.84
N ILE A 44 3.48 9.09 -10.35
CA ILE A 44 3.19 8.90 -11.78
C ILE A 44 3.38 10.21 -12.57
N ASP A 45 3.10 11.36 -11.96
CA ASP A 45 3.28 12.67 -12.60
C ASP A 45 4.78 13.05 -12.73
N ASP A 46 5.68 12.34 -12.03
CA ASP A 46 7.11 12.58 -12.12
C ASP A 46 7.65 12.25 -13.53
N PRO A 47 8.13 13.26 -14.29
CA PRO A 47 8.56 13.08 -15.69
C PRO A 47 9.87 12.28 -15.83
N ASP A 48 10.62 12.13 -14.73
CA ASP A 48 11.84 11.34 -14.63
C ASP A 48 11.58 10.00 -13.88
N GLY A 49 10.31 9.70 -13.60
CA GLY A 49 9.86 8.53 -12.87
C GLY A 49 10.09 7.23 -13.65
N PRO A 50 10.09 6.07 -12.97
CA PRO A 50 10.27 4.79 -13.64
C PRO A 50 9.09 4.49 -14.58
N ASP A 51 9.38 3.81 -15.70
CA ASP A 51 8.36 3.31 -16.61
C ASP A 51 7.46 2.31 -15.85
N LEU A 52 6.22 2.72 -15.64
CA LEU A 52 5.34 2.07 -14.70
C LEU A 52 4.31 1.21 -15.44
N TYR A 53 4.33 -0.10 -15.16
CA TYR A 53 3.28 -0.98 -15.67
C TYR A 53 2.00 -0.80 -14.84
N VAL A 54 1.04 -0.05 -15.39
CA VAL A 54 -0.32 0.05 -14.85
C VAL A 54 -1.22 -0.95 -15.59
N PRO A 55 -1.67 -2.04 -14.94
CA PRO A 55 -2.60 -2.95 -15.58
C PRO A 55 -3.95 -2.26 -15.80
N ASP A 56 -4.54 -2.46 -16.97
CA ASP A 56 -5.88 -1.94 -17.33
C ASP A 56 -6.98 -2.45 -16.37
N ARG A 57 -6.76 -3.60 -15.74
CA ARG A 57 -7.72 -4.24 -14.84
C ARG A 57 -7.06 -5.01 -13.69
N ILE A 58 -7.60 -4.86 -12.49
CA ILE A 58 -7.30 -5.71 -11.33
C ILE A 58 -8.30 -6.87 -11.32
N ASP A 59 -7.81 -8.11 -11.46
CA ASP A 59 -8.69 -9.30 -11.54
C ASP A 59 -9.03 -9.90 -10.16
N SER A 60 -8.17 -9.71 -9.16
CA SER A 60 -8.37 -10.26 -7.82
C SER A 60 -7.69 -9.42 -6.76
N LEU A 61 -8.36 -9.31 -5.60
CA LEU A 61 -7.82 -8.73 -4.37
C LEU A 61 -7.66 -9.84 -3.33
N GLN A 62 -6.48 -9.96 -2.72
CA GLN A 62 -6.19 -10.98 -1.70
C GLN A 62 -5.85 -10.31 -0.37
N TYR A 63 -6.48 -10.75 0.71
CA TYR A 63 -6.23 -10.25 2.06
C TYR A 63 -5.31 -11.22 2.81
N TYR A 64 -4.32 -10.70 3.52
CA TYR A 64 -3.40 -11.51 4.33
C TYR A 64 -3.49 -11.10 5.80
N THR A 65 -3.23 -12.04 6.71
CA THR A 65 -2.97 -11.79 8.12
C THR A 65 -1.48 -12.02 8.37
N LEU A 66 -0.79 -11.04 8.99
CA LEU A 66 0.59 -11.22 9.41
C LEU A 66 0.66 -11.92 10.78
N GLY A 67 1.35 -13.06 10.81
CA GLY A 67 1.70 -13.78 12.03
C GLY A 67 2.66 -12.97 12.93
N ALA A 68 2.81 -13.39 14.19
CA ALA A 68 3.74 -12.73 15.14
C ALA A 68 5.21 -12.83 14.71
N ASP A 69 5.53 -13.79 13.84
CA ASP A 69 6.81 -14.03 13.18
C ASP A 69 6.98 -13.23 11.87
N GLY A 70 6.00 -12.43 11.48
CA GLY A 70 6.00 -11.67 10.23
C GLY A 70 5.59 -12.49 8.99
N THR A 71 5.21 -13.76 9.16
CA THR A 71 4.79 -14.60 8.03
C THR A 71 3.38 -14.20 7.57
N PRO A 72 3.18 -13.80 6.31
CA PRO A 72 1.86 -13.49 5.77
C PRO A 72 1.07 -14.78 5.48
N THR A 73 -0.13 -14.89 6.04
CA THR A 73 -1.06 -16.01 5.79
C THR A 73 -2.29 -15.50 5.06
N LEU A 74 -2.63 -16.13 3.93
CA LEU A 74 -3.81 -15.74 3.13
C LEU A 74 -5.09 -15.93 3.95
N ARG A 75 -5.92 -14.89 4.01
CA ARG A 75 -7.25 -14.92 4.60
C ARG A 75 -8.25 -15.33 3.51
N ASN A 76 -8.70 -16.58 3.58
CA ASN A 76 -9.81 -17.11 2.77
C ASN A 76 -11.16 -16.48 3.16
#